data_AF-A0A6C0LWE3-F1
#
_entry.id   AF-A0A6C0LWE3-F1
#
_cell.length_a   1.000
_cell.length_b   1.000
_cell.length_c   1.000
_cell.angle_alpha   90.00
_cell.angle_beta   90.00
_cell.angle_gamma   90.00
#
_symmetry.space_group_name_H-M   'P 1'
#
loop_
_entity.id
_entity.type
_entity.pdbx_description
1 polymer ?
#
loop_
_entity_poly.entity_id
_entity_poly.type
_entity_poly.pdbx_seq_one_letter_code
_entity_poly.pdbx_strand_id
1 'polypeptide(L)'
;MSIYSRYQHAIKSQLILNKEELNFKSDSNYTYMLEHVDNNLGHKYLHTIKNNFKQFYESNFEFLKNICHLNDKYGKTNKYQMEDFMTCSPTNIRYLLQTLLILEDMKKYKLNNVDIIEIGGGYGGLCFFVHSIAPLYEINITSYTIFDLLEPSLLQEKYLNALNIEKVKFCQIDNFNNLKNNSFLISNYAFSEIPIELQIEYTQKIINPYTIYGFLAWNAIPVYDFVDNSIIEKEEYHNDCYVRYYPNTNL
;
A
#
# COMPACT_ATOMS: atom_id res chain seq x y z
N MET A 1 -0.53 8.80 -25.92
CA MET A 1 -0.13 7.47 -25.41
C MET A 1 -0.25 7.54 -23.90
N SER A 2 -0.98 6.63 -23.26
CA SER A 2 -1.19 6.66 -21.80
C SER A 2 0.14 6.61 -21.06
N ILE A 3 0.31 7.38 -19.98
CA ILE A 3 1.52 7.33 -19.13
C ILE A 3 1.73 5.95 -18.50
N TYR A 4 0.69 5.12 -18.47
CA TYR A 4 0.71 3.74 -17.95
C TYR A 4 1.07 2.70 -19.00
N SER A 5 1.17 3.03 -20.29
CA SER A 5 1.33 2.01 -21.34
C SER A 5 2.64 1.22 -21.20
N ARG A 6 3.73 1.89 -20.81
CA ARG A 6 5.03 1.28 -20.55
C ARG A 6 4.95 0.29 -19.39
N TYR A 7 4.31 0.71 -18.31
CA TYR A 7 4.06 -0.08 -17.11
C TYR A 7 3.16 -1.30 -17.39
N GLN A 8 2.02 -1.12 -18.05
CA GLN A 8 1.10 -2.20 -18.43
C GLN A 8 1.77 -3.22 -19.36
N HIS A 9 2.60 -2.76 -20.31
CA HIS A 9 3.34 -3.64 -21.19
C HIS A 9 4.37 -4.48 -20.42
N ALA A 10 5.09 -3.86 -19.48
CA ALA A 10 6.02 -4.58 -18.60
C ALA A 10 5.32 -5.68 -17.80
N ILE A 11 4.10 -5.43 -17.33
CA ILE A 11 3.31 -6.42 -16.58
C ILE A 11 2.84 -7.57 -17.47
N LYS A 12 2.33 -7.30 -18.67
CA LYS A 12 1.80 -8.35 -19.57
C LYS A 12 2.81 -9.46 -19.83
N SER A 13 4.09 -9.14 -19.95
CA SER A 13 5.16 -10.14 -20.14
C SER A 13 5.33 -11.08 -18.93
N GLN A 14 4.95 -10.64 -17.73
CA GLN A 14 5.08 -11.38 -16.47
C GLN A 14 3.93 -12.36 -16.24
N LEU A 15 2.75 -12.08 -16.83
CA LEU A 15 1.55 -12.86 -16.61
C LEU A 15 1.68 -14.30 -17.16
N ILE A 16 2.56 -14.53 -18.13
CA ILE A 16 2.83 -15.86 -18.69
C ILE A 16 3.94 -16.65 -17.97
N LEU A 17 4.74 -16.00 -17.11
CA LEU A 17 5.88 -16.63 -16.44
C LEU A 17 5.47 -17.42 -15.21
N ASN A 18 6.22 -18.43 -14.76
CA ASN A 18 5.97 -18.99 -13.43
C ASN A 18 6.43 -18.02 -12.33
N LYS A 19 5.96 -18.21 -11.09
CA LYS A 19 6.25 -17.29 -9.98
C LYS A 19 7.75 -17.13 -9.70
N GLU A 20 8.53 -18.21 -9.87
CA GLU A 20 10.00 -18.23 -9.74
C GLU A 20 10.71 -17.44 -10.84
N GLU A 21 10.06 -17.23 -11.99
CA GLU A 21 10.64 -16.60 -13.18
C GLU A 21 10.34 -15.10 -13.25
N LEU A 22 9.36 -14.62 -12.47
CA LEU A 22 8.97 -13.21 -12.38
C LEU A 22 10.18 -12.31 -12.15
N ASN A 23 10.29 -11.23 -12.92
CA ASN A 23 11.41 -10.29 -12.86
C ASN A 23 11.01 -8.80 -12.90
N PHE A 24 9.72 -8.51 -12.79
CA PHE A 24 9.16 -7.15 -12.88
C PHE A 24 9.78 -6.12 -11.93
N LYS A 25 10.23 -6.51 -10.72
CA LYS A 25 10.86 -5.57 -9.77
C LYS A 25 12.25 -5.10 -10.21
N SER A 26 12.81 -5.67 -11.28
CA SER A 26 14.06 -5.22 -11.92
C SER A 26 13.86 -4.64 -13.32
N ASP A 27 12.66 -4.73 -13.89
CA ASP A 27 12.41 -4.23 -15.25
C ASP A 27 12.30 -2.71 -15.22
N SER A 28 13.17 -2.00 -15.95
CA SER A 28 13.14 -0.53 -16.06
C SER A 28 11.78 0.04 -16.52
N ASN A 29 11.00 -0.73 -17.28
CA ASN A 29 9.66 -0.37 -17.72
C ASN A 29 8.61 -0.53 -16.62
N TYR A 30 8.93 -1.24 -15.55
CA TYR A 30 8.15 -1.32 -14.33
C TYR A 30 8.68 -0.34 -13.28
N THR A 31 10.00 -0.28 -13.13
CA THR A 31 10.65 0.42 -12.01
C THR A 31 10.60 1.94 -12.12
N TYR A 32 10.20 2.51 -13.26
CA TYR A 32 9.94 3.95 -13.34
C TYR A 32 8.67 4.37 -12.58
N MET A 33 7.73 3.43 -12.37
CA MET A 33 6.44 3.66 -11.71
C MET A 33 6.46 3.14 -10.27
N LEU A 34 6.97 1.93 -10.04
CA LEU A 34 7.02 1.26 -8.72
C LEU A 34 8.45 0.78 -8.44
N GLU A 35 8.77 0.27 -7.24
CA GLU A 35 10.14 -0.21 -6.93
C GLU A 35 11.27 0.81 -7.23
N HIS A 36 10.97 2.11 -7.20
CA HIS A 36 11.91 3.21 -7.50
C HIS A 36 12.56 3.83 -6.25
N VAL A 37 12.31 3.27 -5.05
CA VAL A 37 12.88 3.80 -3.82
C VAL A 37 14.39 3.58 -3.86
N ASP A 38 15.16 4.67 -3.78
CA ASP A 38 16.61 4.59 -3.74
C ASP A 38 17.13 4.18 -2.35
N ASN A 39 18.41 3.79 -2.29
CA ASN A 39 19.02 3.33 -1.06
C ASN A 39 19.01 4.37 0.06
N ASN A 40 19.25 5.65 -0.27
CA ASN A 40 19.30 6.72 0.74
C ASN A 40 17.94 6.93 1.39
N LEU A 41 16.87 6.88 0.59
CA LEU A 41 15.52 6.99 1.09
C LEU A 41 15.12 5.75 1.91
N GLY A 42 15.57 4.56 1.50
CA GLY A 42 15.45 3.33 2.30
C GLY A 42 16.06 3.48 3.70
N HIS A 43 17.27 4.02 3.82
CA HIS A 43 17.91 4.31 5.10
C HIS A 43 17.12 5.32 5.95
N LYS A 44 16.58 6.38 5.32
CA LYS A 44 15.73 7.36 6.03
C LYS A 44 14.48 6.71 6.61
N TYR A 45 13.80 5.85 5.85
CA TYR A 45 12.64 5.11 6.36
C TYR A 45 13.03 4.18 7.51
N LEU A 46 14.15 3.45 7.39
CA LEU A 46 14.62 2.57 8.46
C LEU A 46 14.91 3.35 9.74
N HIS A 47 15.54 4.52 9.62
CA HIS A 47 15.80 5.40 10.75
C HIS A 47 14.50 5.88 11.40
N THR A 48 13.51 6.28 10.61
CA THR A 48 12.18 6.64 11.11
C THR A 48 11.51 5.48 11.85
N ILE A 49 11.59 4.26 11.32
CA ILE A 49 11.05 3.05 11.97
C ILE A 49 11.73 2.82 13.32
N LYS A 50 13.07 2.81 13.36
CA LYS A 50 13.85 2.58 14.58
C LYS A 50 13.58 3.62 15.67
N ASN A 51 13.29 4.87 15.29
CA ASN A 51 13.04 5.94 16.24
C ASN A 51 11.59 5.96 16.72
N ASN A 52 10.63 5.96 15.79
CA ASN A 52 9.22 6.18 16.11
C ASN A 52 8.53 4.90 16.57
N PHE A 53 9.02 3.75 16.15
CA PHE A 53 8.46 2.43 16.46
C PHE A 53 9.46 1.53 17.18
N LYS A 54 10.38 2.13 17.96
CA LYS A 54 11.52 1.44 18.58
C LYS A 54 11.16 0.13 19.26
N GLN A 55 10.20 0.18 20.19
CA GLN A 55 9.80 -0.99 20.95
C GLN A 55 9.21 -2.09 20.06
N PHE A 56 8.37 -1.72 19.09
CA PHE A 56 7.79 -2.66 18.14
C PHE A 56 8.87 -3.29 17.25
N TYR A 57 9.79 -2.46 16.73
CA TYR A 57 10.90 -2.90 15.89
C TYR A 57 11.82 -3.87 16.62
N GLU A 58 12.27 -3.53 17.83
CA GLU A 58 13.16 -4.39 18.64
C GLU A 58 12.48 -5.71 19.01
N SER A 59 11.19 -5.68 19.39
CA SER A 59 10.46 -6.89 19.79
C SER A 59 10.16 -7.84 18.64
N ASN A 60 10.10 -7.33 17.40
CA ASN A 60 9.70 -8.10 16.22
C ASN A 60 10.80 -8.19 15.15
N PHE A 61 12.05 -7.86 15.50
CA PHE A 61 13.14 -7.67 14.55
C PHE A 61 13.32 -8.81 13.52
N GLU A 62 13.38 -10.06 13.97
CA GLU A 62 13.54 -11.22 13.08
C GLU A 62 12.30 -11.50 12.23
N PHE A 63 11.10 -11.24 12.76
CA PHE A 63 9.86 -11.32 11.99
C PHE A 63 9.86 -10.28 10.85
N LEU A 64 10.26 -9.05 11.15
CA LEU A 64 10.36 -7.96 10.17
C LEU A 64 11.37 -8.27 9.06
N LYS A 65 12.49 -8.92 9.38
CA LYS A 65 13.44 -9.40 8.37
C LYS A 65 12.84 -10.49 7.49
N ASN A 66 12.10 -11.42 8.10
CA ASN A 66 11.46 -12.51 7.36
C ASN A 66 10.40 -12.00 6.37
N ILE A 67 9.54 -11.05 6.75
CA ILE A 67 8.55 -10.50 5.81
C ILE A 67 9.22 -9.77 4.62
N CYS A 68 10.31 -9.02 4.87
CA CYS A 68 11.09 -8.39 3.80
C CYS A 68 11.71 -9.45 2.88
N HIS A 69 12.25 -10.53 3.44
CA HIS A 69 12.76 -11.66 2.67
C HIS A 69 11.69 -12.30 1.79
N LEU A 70 10.48 -12.52 2.32
CA LEU A 70 9.35 -13.08 1.58
C LEU A 70 8.89 -12.17 0.43
N ASN A 71 8.78 -10.86 0.66
CA ASN A 71 8.44 -9.92 -0.41
C ASN A 71 9.52 -9.88 -1.51
N ASP A 72 10.79 -10.03 -1.14
CA ASP A 72 11.92 -10.09 -2.06
C ASP A 72 12.08 -11.42 -2.81
N LYS A 73 11.29 -12.44 -2.45
CA LYS A 73 11.41 -13.80 -3.00
C LYS A 73 11.07 -13.87 -4.48
N TYR A 74 10.09 -13.09 -4.93
CA TYR A 74 9.58 -13.09 -6.30
C TYR A 74 9.71 -11.71 -6.96
N GLY A 75 9.88 -11.70 -8.28
CA GLY A 75 9.98 -10.45 -9.06
C GLY A 75 11.39 -9.89 -9.25
N LYS A 76 12.43 -10.52 -8.66
CA LYS A 76 13.86 -10.14 -8.79
C LYS A 76 14.11 -8.65 -8.51
N THR A 77 13.88 -8.19 -7.30
CA THR A 77 14.17 -6.79 -6.93
C THR A 77 15.66 -6.53 -6.72
N ASN A 78 16.06 -5.27 -6.89
CA ASN A 78 17.38 -4.78 -6.50
C ASN A 78 17.46 -4.65 -4.97
N LYS A 79 18.58 -5.10 -4.38
CA LYS A 79 18.76 -5.13 -2.93
C LYS A 79 20.01 -4.39 -2.51
N TYR A 80 19.95 -3.76 -1.35
CA TYR A 80 21.05 -3.02 -0.75
C TYR A 80 21.14 -3.36 0.74
N GLN A 81 22.33 -3.20 1.32
CA GLN A 81 22.54 -3.43 2.74
C GLN A 81 21.92 -2.30 3.56
N MET A 82 20.84 -2.60 4.30
CA MET A 82 20.13 -1.66 5.17
C MET A 82 20.73 -1.67 6.58
N GLU A 83 21.91 -1.04 6.74
CA GLU A 83 22.61 -0.92 8.03
C GLU A 83 22.77 -2.30 8.73
N ASP A 84 22.28 -2.41 9.97
CA ASP A 84 22.26 -3.58 10.85
C ASP A 84 20.99 -4.44 10.68
N PHE A 85 20.07 -4.08 9.79
CA PHE A 85 18.80 -4.78 9.58
C PHE A 85 18.97 -6.02 8.68
N MET A 86 19.13 -5.82 7.37
CA MET A 86 19.38 -6.89 6.38
C MET A 86 19.73 -6.33 4.99
N THR A 87 20.14 -7.19 4.06
CA THR A 87 20.12 -6.87 2.62
C THR A 87 18.72 -7.08 2.04
N CYS A 88 18.04 -6.02 1.61
CA CYS A 88 16.71 -6.10 0.99
C CYS A 88 16.41 -4.91 0.06
N SER A 89 15.27 -4.95 -0.64
CA SER A 89 14.78 -3.79 -1.41
C SER A 89 14.48 -2.59 -0.50
N PRO A 90 14.91 -1.35 -0.86
CA PRO A 90 14.51 -0.13 -0.15
C PRO A 90 12.98 0.06 -0.11
N THR A 91 12.28 -0.47 -1.11
CA THR A 91 10.81 -0.43 -1.19
C THR A 91 10.16 -1.24 -0.05
N ASN A 92 10.80 -2.31 0.44
CA ASN A 92 10.32 -3.02 1.62
C ASN A 92 10.29 -2.13 2.85
N ILE A 93 11.32 -1.30 3.04
CA ILE A 93 11.39 -0.42 4.19
C ILE A 93 10.29 0.65 4.12
N ARG A 94 9.98 1.14 2.90
CA ARG A 94 8.81 2.01 2.68
C ARG A 94 7.51 1.33 3.07
N TYR A 95 7.25 0.12 2.57
CA TYR A 95 6.02 -0.61 2.92
C TYR A 95 5.93 -0.94 4.40
N LEU A 96 7.06 -1.25 5.04
CA LEU A 96 7.11 -1.45 6.48
C LEU A 96 6.70 -0.18 7.23
N LEU A 97 7.32 0.97 6.92
CA LEU A 97 6.97 2.24 7.57
C LEU A 97 5.50 2.60 7.36
N GLN A 98 5.02 2.52 6.12
CA GLN A 98 3.63 2.83 5.78
C GLN A 98 2.65 1.91 6.52
N THR A 99 2.95 0.61 6.60
CA THR A 99 2.12 -0.34 7.34
C THR A 99 2.08 -0.01 8.82
N LEU A 100 3.21 0.33 9.44
CA LEU A 100 3.24 0.70 10.85
C LEU A 100 2.42 1.97 11.13
N LEU A 101 2.50 2.98 10.26
CA LEU A 101 1.69 4.19 10.37
C LEU A 101 0.19 3.86 10.26
N ILE A 102 -0.20 3.08 9.25
CA ILE A 102 -1.59 2.66 9.01
C ILE A 102 -2.14 1.88 10.22
N LEU A 103 -1.37 0.94 10.77
CA LEU A 103 -1.83 0.09 11.87
C LEU A 103 -1.87 0.84 13.22
N GLU A 104 -0.97 1.79 13.46
CA GLU A 104 -1.11 2.70 14.62
C GLU A 104 -2.37 3.54 14.53
N ASP A 105 -2.74 4.04 13.34
CA ASP A 105 -3.99 4.77 13.17
C ASP A 105 -5.21 3.90 13.43
N MET A 106 -5.26 2.70 12.84
CA MET A 106 -6.33 1.75 13.13
C MET A 106 -6.43 1.44 14.63
N LYS A 107 -5.30 1.26 15.31
CA LYS A 107 -5.24 1.01 16.75
C LYS A 107 -5.68 2.21 17.58
N LYS A 108 -5.30 3.44 17.22
CA LYS A 108 -5.75 4.71 17.84
C LYS A 108 -7.27 4.78 17.88
N TYR A 109 -7.93 4.39 16.78
CA TYR A 109 -9.38 4.36 16.67
C TYR A 109 -10.02 3.05 17.16
N LYS A 110 -9.23 2.13 17.74
CA LYS A 110 -9.67 0.82 18.26
C LYS A 110 -10.41 -0.03 17.23
N LEU A 111 -9.98 0.07 15.96
CA LEU A 111 -10.57 -0.70 14.88
C LEU A 111 -10.12 -2.16 14.97
N ASN A 112 -11.07 -3.07 14.80
CA ASN A 112 -10.84 -4.51 14.66
C ASN A 112 -11.92 -5.07 13.74
N ASN A 113 -11.65 -6.21 13.08
CA ASN A 113 -12.48 -6.77 12.03
C ASN A 113 -12.67 -5.74 10.89
N VAL A 114 -11.55 -5.31 10.33
CA VAL A 114 -11.47 -4.19 9.40
C VAL A 114 -11.58 -4.71 7.97
N ASP A 115 -12.51 -4.13 7.22
CA ASP A 115 -12.55 -4.22 5.77
C ASP A 115 -11.71 -3.08 5.17
N ILE A 116 -10.78 -3.41 4.28
CA ILE A 116 -9.86 -2.44 3.66
C ILE A 116 -10.21 -2.26 2.19
N ILE A 117 -10.20 -1.00 1.75
CA ILE A 117 -10.19 -0.59 0.35
C ILE A 117 -8.84 0.08 0.07
N GLU A 118 -8.06 -0.46 -0.85
CA GLU A 118 -6.81 0.13 -1.33
C GLU A 118 -6.99 0.66 -2.76
N ILE A 119 -6.63 1.92 -3.02
CA ILE A 119 -6.56 2.47 -4.38
C ILE A 119 -5.09 2.49 -4.81
N GLY A 120 -4.78 1.83 -5.93
CA GLY A 120 -3.45 1.74 -6.53
C GLY A 120 -2.48 0.83 -5.77
N GLY A 121 -2.83 -0.46 -5.65
CA GLY A 121 -2.00 -1.44 -4.93
C GLY A 121 -0.73 -1.89 -5.66
N GLY A 122 -0.55 -1.51 -6.93
CA GLY A 122 0.66 -1.82 -7.69
C GLY A 122 0.81 -3.32 -7.92
N TYR A 123 1.80 -3.98 -7.30
CA TYR A 123 1.90 -5.45 -7.32
C TYR A 123 1.32 -6.13 -6.06
N GLY A 124 0.75 -5.38 -5.12
CA GLY A 124 0.23 -5.89 -3.86
C GLY A 124 1.23 -5.88 -2.70
N GLY A 125 2.37 -5.20 -2.85
CA GLY A 125 3.41 -5.15 -1.81
C GLY A 125 2.89 -4.61 -0.46
N LEU A 126 2.17 -3.49 -0.47
CA LEU A 126 1.60 -2.93 0.77
C LEU A 126 0.55 -3.86 1.39
N CYS A 127 -0.38 -4.39 0.59
CA CYS A 127 -1.33 -5.41 1.02
C CYS A 127 -0.65 -6.60 1.73
N PHE A 128 0.47 -7.12 1.19
CA PHE A 128 1.24 -8.19 1.82
C PHE A 128 1.77 -7.79 3.22
N PHE A 129 2.34 -6.60 3.35
CA PHE A 129 2.85 -6.12 4.64
C PHE A 129 1.73 -5.88 5.65
N VAL A 130 0.62 -5.25 5.24
CA VAL A 130 -0.56 -5.02 6.10
C VAL A 130 -1.11 -6.34 6.63
N HIS A 131 -1.34 -7.33 5.76
CA HIS A 131 -1.80 -8.66 6.17
C HIS A 131 -0.83 -9.36 7.13
N SER A 132 0.48 -9.21 6.90
CA SER A 132 1.50 -9.87 7.71
C SER A 132 1.62 -9.26 9.11
N ILE A 133 1.50 -7.93 9.22
CA ILE A 133 1.79 -7.19 10.47
C ILE A 133 0.53 -6.95 11.31
N ALA A 134 -0.66 -6.82 10.70
CA ALA A 134 -1.91 -6.55 11.41
C ALA A 134 -2.19 -7.47 12.62
N PRO A 135 -1.88 -8.78 12.59
CA PRO A 135 -2.04 -9.65 13.76
C PRO A 135 -1.21 -9.24 14.98
N LEU A 136 -0.02 -8.64 14.78
CA LEU A 136 0.82 -8.12 15.87
C LEU A 136 0.24 -6.86 16.53
N TYR A 137 -0.73 -6.23 15.86
CA TYR A 137 -1.52 -5.11 16.36
C TYR A 137 -2.88 -5.55 16.91
N GLU A 138 -3.16 -6.86 16.97
CA GLU A 138 -4.46 -7.43 17.34
C GLU A 138 -5.60 -6.97 16.43
N ILE A 139 -5.27 -6.65 15.16
CA ILE A 139 -6.23 -6.23 14.15
C ILE A 139 -6.51 -7.41 13.22
N ASN A 140 -7.76 -7.86 13.18
CA ASN A 140 -8.23 -8.84 12.20
C ASN A 140 -8.67 -8.13 10.91
N ILE A 141 -8.06 -8.47 9.77
CA ILE A 141 -8.51 -8.02 8.45
C ILE A 141 -9.58 -8.98 7.93
N THR A 142 -10.80 -8.50 7.78
CA THR A 142 -11.95 -9.30 7.33
C THR A 142 -12.00 -9.44 5.82
N SER A 143 -11.69 -8.36 5.10
CA SER A 143 -11.52 -8.36 3.66
C SER A 143 -10.58 -7.25 3.22
N TYR A 144 -9.94 -7.44 2.07
CA TYR A 144 -9.06 -6.46 1.47
C TYR A 144 -9.42 -6.34 -0.01
N THR A 145 -9.80 -5.16 -0.48
CA THR A 145 -10.14 -4.92 -1.89
C THR A 145 -9.18 -3.92 -2.49
N ILE A 146 -8.45 -4.32 -3.54
CA ILE A 146 -7.52 -3.46 -4.28
C ILE A 146 -8.21 -2.99 -5.56
N PHE A 147 -8.30 -1.67 -5.72
CA PHE A 147 -8.68 -0.99 -6.95
C PHE A 147 -7.45 -0.61 -7.74
N ASP A 148 -7.32 -1.13 -8.96
CA ASP A 148 -6.21 -0.80 -9.86
C ASP A 148 -6.61 -1.02 -11.32
N LEU A 149 -5.71 -0.67 -12.24
CA LEU A 149 -5.81 -1.08 -13.63
C LEU A 149 -5.80 -2.61 -13.74
N LEU A 150 -6.42 -3.13 -14.81
CA LEU A 150 -6.57 -4.57 -15.02
C LEU A 150 -5.22 -5.32 -14.99
N GLU A 151 -4.20 -4.82 -15.69
CA GLU A 151 -2.91 -5.50 -15.74
C GLU A 151 -2.23 -5.61 -14.37
N PRO A 152 -2.08 -4.52 -13.59
CA PRO A 152 -1.68 -4.60 -12.18
C PRO A 152 -2.50 -5.58 -11.35
N SER A 153 -3.84 -5.58 -11.47
CA SER A 153 -4.70 -6.51 -10.73
C SER A 153 -4.37 -7.99 -11.01
N LEU A 154 -4.11 -8.34 -12.27
CA LEU A 154 -3.70 -9.69 -12.64
C LEU A 154 -2.32 -10.07 -12.05
N LEU A 155 -1.40 -9.09 -11.97
CA LEU A 155 -0.11 -9.31 -11.32
C LEU A 155 -0.26 -9.43 -9.79
N GLN A 156 -1.11 -8.61 -9.18
CA GLN A 156 -1.40 -8.63 -7.74
C GLN A 156 -1.93 -10.00 -7.33
N GLU A 157 -2.94 -10.53 -8.04
CA GLU A 157 -3.50 -11.85 -7.78
C GLU A 157 -2.43 -12.93 -7.83
N LYS A 158 -1.63 -12.95 -8.91
CA LYS A 158 -0.55 -13.93 -9.08
C LYS A 158 0.51 -13.84 -7.98
N TYR A 159 0.92 -12.63 -7.62
CA TYR A 159 1.98 -12.38 -6.66
C TYR A 159 1.53 -12.69 -5.22
N LEU A 160 0.34 -12.23 -4.84
CA LEU A 160 -0.22 -12.46 -3.50
C LEU A 160 -0.59 -13.92 -3.28
N ASN A 161 -1.12 -14.62 -4.29
CA ASN A 161 -1.32 -16.07 -4.23
C ASN A 161 0.00 -16.82 -4.04
N ALA A 162 1.08 -16.39 -4.69
CA ALA A 162 2.41 -16.97 -4.50
C ALA A 162 2.96 -16.80 -3.07
N LEU A 163 2.48 -15.80 -2.34
CA LEU A 163 2.79 -15.52 -0.93
C LEU A 163 1.74 -16.07 0.05
N ASN A 164 0.74 -16.80 -0.45
CA ASN A 164 -0.39 -17.34 0.32
C ASN A 164 -1.18 -16.26 1.09
N ILE A 165 -1.36 -15.08 0.48
CA ILE A 165 -2.23 -14.04 1.01
C ILE A 165 -3.65 -14.27 0.49
N GLU A 166 -4.56 -14.55 1.40
CA GLU A 166 -5.97 -14.82 1.12
C GLU A 166 -6.86 -13.60 1.43
N LYS A 167 -8.14 -13.69 1.06
CA LYS A 167 -9.19 -12.67 1.30
C LYS A 167 -8.96 -11.33 0.60
N VAL A 168 -8.19 -11.34 -0.48
CA VAL A 168 -7.97 -10.16 -1.33
C VAL A 168 -8.88 -10.24 -2.55
N LYS A 169 -9.56 -9.13 -2.85
CA LYS A 169 -10.33 -8.92 -4.07
C LYS A 169 -9.62 -7.90 -4.94
N PHE A 170 -9.65 -8.09 -6.25
CA PHE A 170 -9.07 -7.17 -7.22
C PHE A 170 -10.19 -6.60 -8.08
N CYS A 171 -10.30 -5.29 -8.14
CA CYS A 171 -11.41 -4.59 -8.79
C CYS A 171 -10.92 -3.45 -9.68
N GLN A 172 -11.73 -3.13 -10.69
CA GLN A 172 -11.60 -1.91 -11.48
C GLN A 172 -12.72 -0.94 -11.07
N ILE A 173 -12.49 0.36 -11.25
CA ILE A 173 -13.46 1.40 -10.88
C ILE A 173 -14.81 1.27 -11.62
N ASP A 174 -14.79 0.71 -12.83
CA ASP A 174 -15.96 0.46 -13.66
C ASP A 174 -16.55 -0.95 -13.48
N ASN A 175 -15.89 -1.81 -12.70
CA ASN A 175 -16.29 -3.19 -12.48
C ASN A 175 -15.98 -3.66 -11.06
N PHE A 176 -16.92 -3.40 -10.14
CA PHE A 176 -16.87 -3.87 -8.77
C PHE A 176 -18.28 -4.19 -8.25
N ASN A 177 -18.36 -5.07 -7.25
CA ASN A 177 -19.60 -5.36 -6.55
C ASN A 177 -19.31 -5.76 -5.10
N ASN A 178 -20.35 -5.73 -4.26
CA ASN A 178 -20.30 -6.26 -2.88
C ASN A 178 -19.16 -5.69 -2.02
N LEU A 179 -18.86 -4.39 -2.17
CA LEU A 179 -17.99 -3.67 -1.24
C LEU A 179 -18.65 -3.59 0.14
N LYS A 180 -17.80 -3.51 1.16
CA LYS A 180 -18.23 -3.39 2.54
C LYS A 180 -18.30 -1.92 2.92
N ASN A 181 -19.42 -1.53 3.54
CA ASN A 181 -19.54 -0.20 4.12
C ASN A 181 -18.60 -0.09 5.32
N ASN A 182 -18.27 1.14 5.70
CA ASN A 182 -17.40 1.44 6.84
C ASN A 182 -15.98 0.86 6.70
N SER A 183 -15.50 0.71 5.47
CA SER A 183 -14.14 0.26 5.17
C SER A 183 -13.11 1.33 5.57
N PHE A 184 -11.87 0.88 5.79
CA PHE A 184 -10.70 1.74 5.92
C PHE A 184 -10.05 1.95 4.55
N LEU A 185 -9.89 3.19 4.13
CA LEU A 185 -9.21 3.53 2.88
C LEU A 185 -7.69 3.54 3.05
N ILE A 186 -7.00 2.95 2.09
CA ILE A 186 -5.57 3.11 1.89
C ILE A 186 -5.35 3.65 0.47
N SER A 187 -4.57 4.71 0.32
CA SER A 187 -4.08 5.12 -1.00
C SER A 187 -2.73 5.81 -0.88
N ASN A 188 -1.66 5.08 -1.16
CA ASN A 188 -0.32 5.65 -1.08
C ASN A 188 0.14 6.11 -2.47
N TYR A 189 0.18 7.43 -2.63
CA TYR A 189 0.55 8.19 -3.85
C TYR A 189 -0.41 8.07 -5.02
N ALA A 190 -1.10 6.93 -5.17
CA ALA A 190 -1.96 6.65 -6.31
C ALA A 190 -3.09 7.69 -6.51
N PHE A 191 -3.94 7.92 -5.51
CA PHE A 191 -5.07 8.83 -5.64
C PHE A 191 -4.64 10.28 -5.96
N SER A 192 -3.53 10.75 -5.40
CA SER A 192 -3.01 12.10 -5.70
C SER A 192 -2.38 12.23 -7.10
N GLU A 193 -2.03 11.11 -7.75
CA GLU A 193 -1.31 11.09 -9.03
C GLU A 193 -2.20 10.78 -10.24
N ILE A 194 -3.42 10.28 -10.01
CA ILE A 194 -4.38 10.05 -11.08
C ILE A 194 -5.04 11.35 -11.55
N PRO A 195 -5.51 11.41 -12.81
CA PRO A 195 -6.29 12.55 -13.34
C PRO A 195 -7.46 12.94 -12.43
N ILE A 196 -7.77 14.23 -12.36
CA ILE A 196 -8.82 14.79 -11.49
C ILE A 196 -10.19 14.16 -11.77
N GLU A 197 -10.47 13.80 -13.02
CA GLU A 197 -11.72 13.14 -13.40
C GLU A 197 -11.86 11.78 -12.72
N LEU A 198 -10.75 11.02 -12.63
CA LEU A 198 -10.72 9.74 -11.91
C LEU A 198 -10.74 9.94 -10.40
N GLN A 199 -10.14 11.00 -9.86
CA GLN A 199 -10.25 11.33 -8.43
C GLN A 199 -11.72 11.57 -8.05
N ILE A 200 -12.43 12.39 -8.84
CA ILE A 200 -13.87 12.65 -8.64
C ILE A 200 -14.66 11.34 -8.72
N GLU A 201 -14.36 10.49 -9.69
CA GLU A 201 -15.03 9.21 -9.85
C GLU A 201 -14.80 8.28 -8.66
N TYR A 202 -13.55 8.15 -8.18
CA TYR A 202 -13.23 7.37 -6.98
C TYR A 202 -13.90 7.94 -5.74
N THR A 203 -13.90 9.26 -5.56
CA THR A 203 -14.58 9.92 -4.43
C THR A 203 -16.06 9.58 -4.41
N GLN A 204 -16.75 9.76 -5.54
CA GLN A 204 -18.20 9.59 -5.63
C GLN A 204 -18.64 8.12 -5.60
N LYS A 205 -17.89 7.23 -6.25
CA LYS A 205 -18.30 5.82 -6.39
C LYS A 205 -17.75 4.91 -5.30
N ILE A 206 -16.61 5.25 -4.71
CA ILE A 206 -15.87 4.34 -3.81
C ILE A 206 -15.65 4.95 -2.43
N ILE A 207 -15.03 6.13 -2.34
CA ILE A 207 -14.58 6.68 -1.05
C ILE A 207 -15.78 7.10 -0.20
N ASN A 208 -16.63 8.03 -0.68
CA ASN A 208 -17.77 8.53 0.08
C ASN A 208 -18.81 7.45 0.41
N PRO A 209 -19.14 6.50 -0.49
CA PRO A 209 -20.16 5.49 -0.18
C PRO A 209 -19.70 4.39 0.77
N TYR A 210 -18.39 4.08 0.82
CA TYR A 210 -17.92 2.86 1.48
C TYR A 210 -16.90 3.07 2.60
N THR A 211 -16.28 4.24 2.72
CA THR A 211 -15.17 4.46 3.66
C THR A 211 -15.54 5.42 4.78
N ILE A 212 -14.95 5.22 5.96
CA ILE A 212 -15.16 6.09 7.13
C ILE A 212 -13.86 6.58 7.77
N TYR A 213 -12.79 5.79 7.62
CA TYR A 213 -11.44 6.12 8.04
C TYR A 213 -10.52 5.93 6.84
N GLY A 214 -9.38 6.59 6.85
CA GLY A 214 -8.35 6.24 5.89
C GLY A 214 -7.01 6.90 6.11
N PHE A 215 -6.03 6.36 5.38
CA PHE A 215 -4.65 6.78 5.35
C PHE A 215 -4.21 6.92 3.90
N LEU A 216 -3.70 8.10 3.55
CA LEU A 216 -3.18 8.38 2.22
C LEU A 216 -1.77 8.94 2.32
N ALA A 217 -0.82 8.37 1.58
CA ALA A 217 0.40 9.10 1.24
C ALA A 217 0.09 10.03 0.06
N TRP A 218 0.42 11.31 0.18
CA TRP A 218 -0.13 12.37 -0.67
C TRP A 218 0.97 13.24 -1.28
N ASN A 219 1.02 13.35 -2.61
CA ASN A 219 2.04 14.14 -3.31
C ASN A 219 1.58 15.57 -3.70
N ALA A 220 0.34 15.97 -3.42
CA ALA A 220 -0.21 17.26 -3.86
C ALA A 220 -0.05 18.40 -2.83
N ILE A 221 0.13 19.64 -3.32
CA ILE A 221 0.53 20.82 -2.53
C ILE A 221 -0.64 21.50 -1.78
N PRO A 222 -1.91 21.27 -2.16
CA PRO A 222 -2.99 21.40 -1.19
C PRO A 222 -3.77 20.09 -1.01
N VAL A 223 -4.02 19.73 0.25
CA VAL A 223 -5.03 18.73 0.60
C VAL A 223 -6.41 19.35 0.37
N TYR A 224 -7.17 18.75 -0.53
CA TYR A 224 -8.56 19.12 -0.78
C TYR A 224 -9.49 18.33 0.12
N ASP A 225 -10.71 18.82 0.33
CA ASP A 225 -11.77 18.00 0.92
C ASP A 225 -12.24 16.97 -0.12
N PHE A 226 -11.79 15.72 0.03
CA PHE A 226 -12.09 14.62 -0.89
C PHE A 226 -12.99 13.55 -0.26
N VAL A 227 -13.41 13.75 1.00
CA VAL A 227 -14.29 12.83 1.74
C VAL A 227 -15.37 13.60 2.48
N ASP A 228 -16.61 13.40 2.06
CA ASP A 228 -17.76 14.10 2.65
C ASP A 228 -17.91 13.76 4.15
N ASN A 229 -18.25 14.77 4.96
CA ASN A 229 -18.54 14.62 6.40
C ASN A 229 -17.40 13.98 7.21
N SER A 230 -16.15 14.24 6.83
CA SER A 230 -14.97 13.77 7.56
C SER A 230 -14.19 14.94 8.19
N ILE A 231 -13.38 14.62 9.19
CA ILE A 231 -12.33 15.52 9.67
C ILE A 231 -11.03 15.03 9.05
N ILE A 232 -10.41 15.89 8.24
CA ILE A 232 -9.07 15.66 7.69
C ILE A 232 -8.05 16.08 8.74
N GLU A 233 -7.29 15.13 9.30
CA GLU A 233 -6.14 15.44 10.14
C GLU A 233 -5.03 16.04 9.27
N LYS A 234 -4.36 17.07 9.78
CA LYS A 234 -3.31 17.81 9.09
C LYS A 234 -2.20 16.86 8.59
N GLU A 235 -1.59 17.24 7.46
CA GLU A 235 -0.39 16.62 6.89
C GLU A 235 0.68 16.30 7.95
N GLU A 236 0.99 15.02 8.11
CA GLU A 236 2.15 14.56 8.87
C GLU A 236 3.32 14.28 7.92
N TYR A 237 4.53 14.70 8.31
CA TYR A 237 5.74 14.53 7.52
C TYR A 237 6.67 13.49 8.15
N HIS A 238 6.74 12.31 7.54
CA HIS A 238 7.66 11.22 7.91
C HIS A 238 8.54 10.81 6.72
N ASN A 239 9.32 11.77 6.21
CA ASN A 239 10.03 11.76 4.91
C ASN A 239 9.11 11.96 3.69
N ASP A 240 7.86 11.54 3.81
CA ASP A 240 6.79 11.84 2.86
C ASP A 240 5.62 12.53 3.55
N CYS A 241 4.68 13.08 2.77
CA CYS A 241 3.46 13.69 3.27
C CYS A 241 2.34 12.65 3.37
N TYR A 242 1.68 12.61 4.53
CA TYR A 242 0.58 11.69 4.82
C TYR A 242 -0.66 12.47 5.27
N VAL A 243 -1.83 12.03 4.79
CA VAL A 243 -3.15 12.55 5.14
C VAL A 243 -3.94 11.44 5.80
N ARG A 244 -4.60 11.76 6.92
CA ARG A 244 -5.47 10.85 7.66
C ARG A 244 -6.84 11.48 7.78
N TYR A 245 -7.89 10.67 7.79
CA TYR A 245 -9.24 11.17 8.04
C TYR A 245 -10.08 10.21 8.87
N TYR A 246 -11.09 10.77 9.52
CA TYR A 246 -12.05 10.06 10.36
C TYR A 246 -13.43 10.73 10.27
N PRO A 247 -14.52 10.07 10.72
CA PRO A 247 -15.86 10.63 10.62
C PRO A 247 -16.03 11.90 11.46
N ASN A 248 -16.73 12.90 10.93
CA ASN A 248 -17.15 14.04 11.73
C ASN A 248 -18.37 13.66 12.59
N THR A 249 -18.14 13.36 13.87
CA THR A 249 -19.21 12.93 14.80
C THR A 249 -20.03 14.10 15.38
N ASN A 250 -19.79 15.34 14.97
CA ASN A 250 -20.46 16.54 15.48
C ASN A 250 -21.60 17.04 14.58
N LEU A 251 -22.06 16.21 13.63
CA LEU A 251 -23.20 16.44 12.74
C LEU A 251 -24.25 15.35 12.94
#